data_AF-A0A4V0ZFZ8-F1
#
_entry.id   AF-A0A4V0ZFZ8-F1
#
_cell.length_a   1.000
_cell.length_b   1.000
_cell.length_c   1.000
_cell.angle_alpha   90.00
_cell.angle_beta   90.00
_cell.angle_gamma   90.00
#
_symmetry.space_group_name_H-M   'P 1'
#
loop_
_entity.id
_entity.type
_entity.pdbx_description
1 polymer ?
#
loop_
_entity_poly.entity_id
_entity_poly.type
_entity_poly.pdbx_seq_one_letter_code
_entity_poly.pdbx_strand_id
1 'polypeptide(L)'
;MRIKNDVDDWRFCYITDFCYVGYGYMAELSKDLDFNFEAGVFQNLFGTYPIEQAIEMYRTWESYFMYYVEDLKVFHISIEIDS
;
A
#
# COMPACT_ATOMS: atom_id res chain seq x y z
N MET A 1 4.10 -3.75 2.56
CA MET A 1 4.52 -2.45 3.12
C MET A 1 6.00 -2.54 3.46
N ARG A 2 6.75 -1.46 3.37
CA ARG A 2 8.16 -1.41 3.78
C ARG A 2 8.38 -0.27 4.77
N ILE A 3 9.08 -0.57 5.85
CA ILE A 3 9.60 0.41 6.81
C ILE A 3 11.12 0.31 6.81
N LYS A 4 11.80 1.44 7.00
CA LYS A 4 13.26 1.48 7.19
C LYS A 4 13.58 2.13 8.53
N ASN A 5 14.63 1.64 9.17
CA ASN A 5 15.22 2.31 10.31
C ASN A 5 16.05 3.49 9.80
N ASP A 6 15.69 4.69 10.22
CA ASP A 6 16.50 5.90 10.10
C ASP A 6 17.19 6.16 11.45
N VAL A 7 18.13 7.11 11.51
CA VAL A 7 19.03 7.32 12.68
C VAL A 7 18.29 7.37 14.02
N ASP A 8 17.10 7.98 14.05
CA ASP A 8 16.33 8.21 15.27
C ASP A 8 14.94 7.54 15.29
N ASP A 9 14.46 6.98 14.17
CA ASP A 9 13.10 6.44 14.09
C ASP A 9 12.87 5.49 12.91
N TRP A 10 11.80 4.71 12.96
CA TRP A 10 11.29 3.93 11.83
C TRP A 10 10.41 4.78 10.94
N ARG A 11 10.64 4.72 9.63
CA ARG A 11 9.87 5.47 8.64
C ARG A 11 9.29 4.53 7.60
N PHE A 12 8.05 4.77 7.20
CA PHE A 12 7.48 4.10 6.03
C PHE A 12 8.24 4.51 4.77
N CYS A 13 8.67 3.50 3.99
CA CYS A 13 9.14 3.71 2.64
C CYS A 13 7.95 3.82 1.69
N TYR A 14 7.10 2.78 1.70
CA TYR A 14 5.89 2.71 0.89
C TYR A 14 4.86 1.73 1.47
N ILE A 15 3.61 1.94 1.07
CA ILE A 15 2.48 1.04 1.26
C ILE A 15 1.85 0.82 -0.11
N THR A 16 1.77 -0.44 -0.55
CA THR A 16 1.21 -0.81 -1.85
C THR A 16 0.10 -1.84 -1.65
N ASP A 17 -1.05 -1.57 -2.23
CA ASP A 17 -2.17 -2.50 -2.39
C ASP A 17 -2.22 -3.00 -3.84
N PHE A 18 -2.56 -4.27 -4.02
CA PHE A 18 -2.55 -4.92 -5.32
C PHE A 18 -3.92 -5.52 -5.65
N CYS A 19 -4.32 -5.40 -6.91
CA CYS A 19 -5.51 -6.06 -7.43
C CYS A 19 -5.21 -6.75 -8.77
N TYR A 20 -6.06 -7.69 -9.18
CA TYR A 20 -5.97 -8.28 -10.50
C TYR A 20 -6.68 -7.37 -11.52
N VAL A 21 -5.96 -6.94 -12.55
CA VAL A 21 -6.48 -6.09 -13.64
C VAL A 21 -6.44 -6.87 -14.96
N GLY A 22 -7.55 -6.84 -15.71
CA GLY A 22 -7.71 -7.58 -16.97
C GLY A 22 -8.92 -8.51 -16.95
N TYR A 23 -8.98 -9.47 -17.88
CA TYR A 23 -10.11 -10.41 -17.98
C TYR A 23 -9.65 -11.86 -18.05
N GLY A 24 -10.28 -12.72 -17.24
CA GLY A 24 -10.04 -14.15 -17.23
C GLY A 24 -8.55 -14.49 -17.03
N TYR A 25 -8.00 -15.29 -17.93
CA TYR A 25 -6.60 -15.72 -17.88
C TYR A 25 -5.59 -14.62 -18.21
N MET A 26 -6.05 -13.45 -18.67
CA MET A 26 -5.22 -12.28 -18.95
C MET A 26 -5.20 -11.29 -17.77
N ALA A 27 -5.74 -11.67 -16.62
CA ALA A 27 -5.71 -10.83 -15.43
C ALA A 27 -4.31 -10.86 -14.80
N GLU A 28 -3.70 -9.69 -14.63
CA GLU A 28 -2.37 -9.54 -14.04
C GLU A 28 -2.44 -8.81 -12.70
N LEU A 29 -1.58 -9.21 -11.77
CA LEU A 29 -1.44 -8.53 -10.49
C LEU A 29 -0.82 -7.15 -10.71
N SER A 30 -1.58 -6.10 -10.42
CA SER A 30 -1.21 -4.71 -10.65
C SER A 30 -1.31 -3.91 -9.36
N LYS A 31 -0.52 -2.84 -9.24
CA LYS A 31 -0.65 -1.89 -8.14
C LYS A 31 -1.98 -1.14 -8.28
N ASP A 32 -2.89 -1.35 -7.34
CA ASP A 32 -4.16 -0.62 -7.31
C ASP A 32 -3.97 0.76 -6.65
N LEU A 33 -3.29 0.74 -5.49
CA LEU A 33 -2.95 1.92 -4.70
C LEU A 33 -1.48 1.81 -4.27
N ASP A 34 -0.69 2.87 -4.44
CA ASP A 34 0.71 2.92 -4.03
C ASP A 34 1.02 4.26 -3.36
N PHE A 35 1.12 4.25 -2.03
CA PHE A 35 1.54 5.39 -1.21
C PHE A 35 3.06 5.33 -1.04
N ASN A 36 3.79 6.05 -1.88
CA ASN A 36 5.25 6.07 -1.86
C ASN A 36 5.75 7.33 -1.14
N PHE A 37 6.07 7.17 0.15
CA PHE A 37 6.49 8.26 1.03
C PHE A 37 7.90 8.77 0.71
N GLU A 38 8.80 7.91 0.23
CA GLU A 38 10.16 8.33 -0.16
C GLU A 38 10.16 9.20 -1.41
N ALA A 39 9.29 8.89 -2.37
CA ALA A 39 9.15 9.67 -3.59
C ALA A 39 8.15 10.83 -3.45
N GLY A 40 7.37 10.89 -2.37
CA GLY A 40 6.34 11.91 -2.17
C GLY A 40 5.18 11.80 -3.16
N VAL A 41 4.88 10.60 -3.65
CA VAL A 41 3.83 10.37 -4.65
C VAL A 41 2.85 9.30 -4.23
N PHE A 42 1.61 9.47 -4.70
CA PHE A 42 0.57 8.46 -4.70
C PHE A 42 0.30 8.00 -6.13
N GLN A 43 0.34 6.69 -6.38
CA GLN A 43 -0.01 6.10 -7.67
C GLN A 43 -1.26 5.24 -7.54
N ASN A 44 -2.08 5.25 -8.57
CA ASN A 44 -3.20 4.32 -8.73
C ASN A 44 -3.35 3.92 -10.20
N LEU A 45 -4.38 3.14 -10.52
CA LEU A 45 -4.66 2.70 -11.90
C LEU A 45 -4.89 3.85 -12.90
N PHE A 46 -5.16 5.07 -12.42
CA PHE A 46 -5.48 6.24 -13.25
C PHE A 46 -4.30 7.21 -13.41
N GLY A 47 -3.26 7.11 -12.60
CA GLY A 47 -2.11 8.01 -12.72
C GLY A 47 -1.23 8.10 -11.48
N THR A 48 -0.41 9.15 -11.46
CA THR A 48 0.51 9.48 -10.38
C THR A 48 0.27 10.92 -9.93
N TYR A 49 0.15 11.11 -8.62
CA TYR A 49 -0.24 12.36 -7.98
C TYR A 49 0.72 12.67 -6.82
N PRO A 50 0.84 13.94 -6.39
CA PRO A 50 1.48 14.27 -5.11
C PRO A 50 0.80 13.54 -3.95
N ILE A 51 1.57 13.03 -3.00
CA ILE A 51 1.06 12.20 -1.90
C ILE A 51 0.05 12.97 -1.00
N GLU A 52 0.16 14.29 -0.93
CA GLU A 52 -0.75 15.16 -0.17
C GLU A 52 -2.18 15.12 -0.71
N GLN A 53 -2.37 14.75 -1.99
CA GLN A 53 -3.71 14.60 -2.57
C GLN A 53 -4.38 13.28 -2.17
N ALA A 54 -3.62 12.34 -1.58
CA ALA A 54 -4.11 11.01 -1.25
C ALA A 54 -4.65 10.87 0.17
N ILE A 55 -4.74 11.96 0.96
CA ILE A 55 -5.11 11.92 2.39
C ILE A 55 -6.43 11.18 2.63
N GLU A 56 -7.49 11.53 1.90
CA GLU A 56 -8.81 10.90 2.08
C GLU A 56 -8.83 9.45 1.59
N MET A 57 -8.08 9.16 0.52
CA MET A 57 -7.92 7.79 0.02
C MET A 57 -7.19 6.92 1.04
N TYR A 58 -6.08 7.41 1.61
CA TYR A 58 -5.31 6.72 2.63
C TYR A 58 -6.15 6.41 3.87
N ARG A 59 -6.89 7.40 4.39
CA ARG A 59 -7.77 7.20 5.57
C ARG A 59 -8.82 6.12 5.34
N THR A 60 -9.44 6.14 4.16
CA THR A 60 -10.48 5.16 3.79
C THR A 60 -9.87 3.77 3.66
N TRP A 61 -8.77 3.67 2.93
CA TRP A 61 -8.03 2.42 2.75
C TRP A 61 -7.54 1.84 4.09
N GLU A 62 -6.94 2.66 4.96
CA GLU A 62 -6.43 2.26 6.27
C GLU A 62 -7.57 1.71 7.15
N SER A 63 -8.71 2.38 7.19
CA SER A 63 -9.86 1.91 7.96
C SER A 63 -10.37 0.55 7.49
N TYR A 64 -10.40 0.30 6.18
CA TYR A 64 -10.82 -1.00 5.65
C TYR A 64 -9.75 -2.07 5.85
N PHE A 65 -8.48 -1.74 5.65
CA PHE A 65 -7.37 -2.65 5.89
C PHE A 65 -7.36 -3.14 7.33
N MET A 66 -7.51 -2.23 8.31
CA MET A 66 -7.56 -2.60 9.72
C MET A 66 -8.76 -3.49 10.04
N TYR A 67 -9.95 -3.19 9.51
CA TYR A 67 -11.13 -4.05 9.66
C TYR A 67 -10.90 -5.47 9.11
N TYR A 68 -10.28 -5.58 7.92
CA TYR A 68 -9.95 -6.87 7.33
C TYR A 68 -8.90 -7.66 8.11
N VAL A 69 -7.92 -6.97 8.70
CA VAL A 69 -6.87 -7.59 9.53
C VAL A 69 -7.42 -8.02 10.90
N GLU A 70 -8.09 -7.12 11.62
CA GLU A 70 -8.43 -7.32 13.03
C GLU A 70 -9.74 -8.10 13.22
N ASP A 71 -10.79 -7.73 12.49
CA ASP A 71 -12.13 -8.30 12.66
C ASP A 71 -12.34 -9.52 11.77
N LEU A 72 -12.04 -9.41 10.47
CA LEU A 72 -12.26 -10.51 9.53
C LEU A 72 -11.13 -11.53 9.48
N LYS A 73 -9.91 -11.15 9.89
CA LYS A 73 -8.72 -12.03 9.94
C LYS A 73 -8.45 -12.76 8.63
N VAL A 74 -8.63 -12.05 7.50
CA VAL A 74 -8.51 -12.65 6.15
C VAL A 74 -7.07 -12.73 5.64
N PHE A 75 -6.13 -12.08 6.34
CA PHE A 75 -4.73 -12.03 5.93
C PHE A 75 -3.86 -13.00 6.73
N HIS A 76 -2.97 -13.69 6.02
CA HIS A 76 -1.78 -14.29 6.62
C HIS A 76 -0.64 -13.26 6.56
N ILE A 77 -0.11 -12.87 7.73
CA ILE A 77 0.89 -11.81 7.84
C ILE A 77 2.28 -12.42 8.05
N SER A 78 3.24 -11.97 7.25
CA SER A 78 4.66 -12.29 7.39
C SER A 78 5.50 -11.01 7.44
N ILE A 79 6.70 -11.11 8.02
CA ILE A 79 7.68 -10.03 8.13
C ILE A 79 9.01 -10.55 7.62
N GLU A 80 9.68 -9.76 6.80
CA GLU A 80 11.01 -10.03 6.26
C GLU A 80 11.95 -8.87 6.62
N ILE A 81 13.19 -9.20 6.99
CA ILE A 81 14.25 -8.23 7.28
C ILE A 81 15.27 -8.34 6.16
N ASP A 82 15.47 -7.25 5.42
CA ASP A 82 16.50 -7.18 4.38
C ASP A 82 17.89 -7.47 4.99
N SER A 83 18.60 -8.45 4.42
CA SER A 83 19.95 -8.89 4.84
C SER A 83 21.08 -8.09 4.21
#